data_AF-A0AAU3IXJ5-F1
#
_entry.id   AF-A0AAU3IXJ5-F1
#
_cell.length_a   1.000
_cell.length_b   1.000
_cell.length_c   1.000
_cell.angle_alpha   90.00
_cell.angle_beta   90.00
_cell.angle_gamma   90.00
#
_symmetry.space_group_name_H-M   'P 1'
#
loop_
_entity.id
_entity.type
_entity.pdbx_description
1 polymer ?
#
loop_
_entity_poly.entity_id
_entity_poly.type
_entity_poly.pdbx_seq_one_letter_code
_entity_poly.pdbx_strand_id
1 'polypeptide(L)'
;MNDYVTPVIAAASALAGATITAVINARSERRREQALERQQLHEERVRLNHQLRDLQADHQRWLRDRRHEAYRALIDSMYDTRRALNEHWASVAGADFDAQHAMTCQIAASKQLSEIQALSRAVQLDGPANVADITDAYWTQLWKAHLLMVDCHERRTRDDRATPGEEDQKRVRQTLRDLEKVQGHFTRTARDVLSAWQLPSIGSTDE
;
A
#
# COMPACT_ATOMS: atom_id res chain seq x y z
N MET A 1 -64.50 -74.47 12.30
CA MET A 1 -63.69 -73.73 13.31
C MET A 1 -62.35 -73.29 12.71
N ASN A 2 -62.33 -72.80 11.45
CA ASN A 2 -61.08 -72.46 10.73
C ASN A 2 -61.12 -71.10 10.01
N ASP A 3 -62.22 -70.33 10.11
CA ASP A 3 -62.41 -69.10 9.33
C ASP A 3 -61.72 -67.84 9.92
N TYR A 4 -61.12 -67.95 11.11
CA TYR A 4 -60.45 -66.82 11.78
C TYR A 4 -58.93 -66.80 11.61
N VAL A 5 -58.31 -67.88 11.12
CA VAL A 5 -56.84 -68.01 11.05
C VAL A 5 -56.26 -67.25 9.86
N THR A 6 -56.93 -67.29 8.71
CA THR A 6 -56.55 -66.57 7.48
C THR A 6 -56.57 -65.04 7.60
N PRO A 7 -57.61 -64.38 8.17
CA PRO A 7 -57.62 -62.93 8.30
C PRO A 7 -56.58 -62.42 9.32
N VAL A 8 -56.27 -63.19 10.36
CA VAL A 8 -55.24 -62.81 11.37
C VAL A 8 -53.83 -62.88 10.77
N ILE A 9 -53.53 -63.91 9.98
CA ILE A 9 -52.24 -64.02 9.28
C ILE A 9 -52.09 -62.91 8.23
N ALA A 10 -53.15 -62.59 7.49
CA ALA A 10 -53.16 -61.48 6.53
C ALA A 10 -52.93 -60.12 7.22
N ALA A 11 -53.59 -59.86 8.35
CA ALA A 11 -53.40 -58.64 9.13
C ALA A 11 -51.98 -58.54 9.73
N ALA A 12 -51.45 -59.64 10.26
CA ALA A 12 -50.09 -59.69 10.81
C ALA A 12 -49.03 -59.46 9.71
N SER A 13 -49.23 -60.02 8.52
CA SER A 13 -48.34 -59.85 7.36
C SER A 13 -48.33 -58.41 6.84
N ALA A 14 -49.50 -57.76 6.80
CA ALA A 14 -49.63 -56.36 6.41
C ALA A 14 -48.98 -55.40 7.42
N LEU A 15 -49.15 -55.67 8.74
CA LEU A 15 -48.48 -54.92 9.80
C LEU A 15 -46.95 -55.08 9.77
N ALA A 16 -46.45 -56.29 9.51
CA ALA A 16 -45.02 -56.56 9.34
C ALA A 16 -44.45 -55.84 8.10
N GLY A 17 -45.17 -55.86 6.97
CA GLY A 17 -44.78 -55.14 5.75
C GLY A 17 -44.74 -53.62 5.94
N ALA A 18 -45.73 -53.06 6.64
CA ALA A 18 -45.79 -51.62 6.91
C ALA A 18 -44.67 -51.14 7.86
N THR A 19 -44.35 -51.92 8.90
CA THR A 19 -43.28 -51.60 9.85
C THR A 19 -41.89 -51.70 9.21
N ILE A 20 -41.63 -52.71 8.39
CA ILE A 20 -40.38 -52.84 7.63
C ILE A 20 -40.22 -51.66 6.66
N THR A 21 -41.28 -51.29 5.95
CA THR A 21 -41.27 -50.14 5.02
C THR A 21 -41.02 -48.82 5.77
N ALA A 22 -41.62 -48.62 6.95
CA ALA A 22 -41.38 -47.44 7.77
C ALA A 22 -39.93 -47.34 8.27
N VAL A 23 -39.30 -48.46 8.64
CA VAL A 23 -37.89 -48.50 9.06
C VAL A 23 -36.93 -48.25 7.89
N ILE A 24 -37.24 -48.78 6.70
CA ILE A 24 -36.46 -48.52 5.48
C ILE A 24 -36.55 -47.04 5.09
N ASN A 25 -37.76 -46.48 5.07
CA ASN A 25 -37.99 -45.06 4.78
C ASN A 25 -37.30 -44.16 5.81
N ALA A 26 -37.36 -44.47 7.10
CA ALA A 26 -36.66 -43.70 8.13
C ALA A 26 -35.12 -43.75 7.98
N ARG A 27 -34.57 -44.87 7.50
CA ARG A 27 -33.14 -45.00 7.21
C ARG A 27 -32.73 -44.28 5.92
N SER A 28 -33.57 -44.30 4.88
CA SER A 28 -33.30 -43.54 3.65
C SER A 28 -33.41 -42.04 3.88
N GLU A 29 -34.37 -41.59 4.68
CA GLU A 29 -34.55 -40.17 5.01
C GLU A 29 -33.34 -39.63 5.77
N ARG A 30 -32.87 -40.34 6.81
CA ARG A 30 -31.65 -39.96 7.54
C ARG A 30 -30.40 -39.90 6.67
N ARG A 31 -30.25 -40.81 5.70
CA ARG A 31 -29.12 -40.79 4.76
C ARG A 31 -29.21 -39.60 3.80
N ARG A 32 -30.43 -39.25 3.37
CA ARG A 32 -30.70 -38.11 2.50
C ARG A 32 -30.46 -36.79 3.23
N GLU A 33 -30.93 -36.65 4.46
CA GLU A 33 -30.68 -35.51 5.34
C GLU A 33 -29.17 -35.30 5.55
N GLN A 34 -28.42 -36.36 5.90
CA GLN A 34 -26.96 -36.28 6.06
C GLN A 34 -26.23 -35.92 4.76
N ALA A 35 -26.71 -36.39 3.60
CA ALA A 35 -26.13 -36.03 2.31
C ALA A 35 -26.38 -34.56 1.97
N LEU A 36 -27.59 -34.06 2.24
CA LEU A 36 -27.96 -32.66 2.06
C LEU A 36 -27.19 -31.74 3.01
N GLU A 37 -27.05 -32.09 4.28
CA GLU A 37 -26.23 -31.34 5.25
C GLU A 37 -24.77 -31.24 4.79
N ARG A 38 -24.18 -32.35 4.29
CA ARG A 38 -22.81 -32.33 3.75
C ARG A 38 -22.68 -31.47 2.50
N GLN A 39 -23.68 -31.50 1.61
CA GLN A 39 -23.70 -30.63 0.43
C GLN A 39 -23.81 -29.16 0.83
N GLN A 40 -24.73 -28.81 1.72
CA GLN A 40 -24.89 -27.45 2.24
C GLN A 40 -23.60 -26.94 2.90
N LEU A 41 -22.96 -27.73 3.77
CA LEU A 41 -21.69 -27.36 4.39
C LEU A 41 -20.56 -27.21 3.37
N HIS A 42 -20.55 -28.01 2.30
CA HIS A 42 -19.56 -27.88 1.24
C HIS A 42 -19.77 -26.60 0.43
N GLU A 43 -21.01 -26.31 0.03
CA GLU A 43 -21.40 -25.09 -0.69
C GLU A 43 -21.11 -23.84 0.14
N GLU A 44 -21.44 -23.85 1.44
CA GLU A 44 -21.11 -22.77 2.37
C GLU A 44 -19.61 -22.52 2.48
N ARG A 45 -18.80 -23.59 2.59
CA ARG A 45 -17.33 -23.46 2.61
C ARG A 45 -16.77 -22.91 1.32
N VAL A 46 -17.26 -23.39 0.17
CA VAL A 46 -16.85 -22.89 -1.14
C VAL A 46 -17.20 -21.40 -1.26
N ARG A 47 -18.42 -21.01 -0.86
CA ARG A 47 -18.86 -19.62 -0.86
C ARG A 47 -18.00 -18.74 0.05
N LEU A 48 -17.72 -19.19 1.28
CA LEU A 48 -16.85 -18.46 2.21
C LEU A 48 -15.43 -18.30 1.66
N ASN A 49 -14.88 -19.34 1.04
CA ASN A 49 -13.56 -19.26 0.40
C ASN A 49 -13.53 -18.26 -0.76
N HIS A 50 -14.59 -18.20 -1.57
CA HIS A 50 -14.71 -17.17 -2.61
C HIS A 50 -14.77 -15.76 -2.00
N GLN A 51 -15.60 -15.55 -0.98
CA GLN A 51 -15.69 -14.25 -0.29
C GLN A 51 -14.35 -13.81 0.32
N LEU A 52 -13.60 -14.75 0.90
CA LEU A 52 -12.25 -14.46 1.43
C LEU A 52 -11.28 -14.07 0.33
N ARG A 53 -11.31 -14.74 -0.82
CA ARG A 53 -10.47 -14.40 -1.98
C ARG A 53 -10.81 -13.02 -2.53
N ASP A 54 -12.10 -12.70 -2.63
CA ASP A 54 -12.57 -11.40 -3.10
C ASP A 54 -12.12 -10.28 -2.14
N LEU A 55 -12.29 -10.48 -0.83
CA LEU A 55 -11.85 -9.52 0.18
C LEU A 55 -10.32 -9.33 0.17
N GLN A 56 -9.56 -10.40 -0.03
CA GLN A 56 -8.11 -10.32 -0.21
C GLN A 56 -7.74 -9.52 -1.46
N ALA A 57 -8.42 -9.78 -2.59
CA ALA A 57 -8.18 -9.05 -3.84
C ALA A 57 -8.48 -7.55 -3.69
N ASP A 58 -9.59 -7.20 -3.05
CA ASP A 58 -9.96 -5.82 -2.79
C ASP A 58 -9.00 -5.12 -1.83
N HIS A 59 -8.54 -5.81 -0.78
CA HIS A 59 -7.52 -5.28 0.12
C HIS A 59 -6.19 -5.01 -0.60
N GLN A 60 -5.76 -5.91 -1.49
CA GLN A 60 -4.55 -5.70 -2.30
C GLN A 60 -4.71 -4.52 -3.27
N ARG A 61 -5.87 -4.37 -3.90
CA ARG A 61 -6.17 -3.21 -4.76
C ARG A 61 -6.13 -1.90 -3.97
N TRP A 62 -6.76 -1.89 -2.79
CA TRP A 62 -6.74 -0.73 -1.90
C TRP A 62 -5.31 -0.34 -1.48
N LEU A 63 -4.49 -1.32 -1.07
CA LEU A 63 -3.08 -1.07 -0.72
C LEU A 63 -2.29 -0.51 -1.91
N ARG A 64 -2.50 -1.07 -3.11
CA ARG A 64 -1.84 -0.60 -4.34
C ARG A 64 -2.21 0.84 -4.64
N ASP A 65 -3.49 1.17 -4.62
CA ASP A 65 -3.98 2.50 -5.00
C ASP A 65 -3.50 3.55 -4.00
N ARG A 66 -3.53 3.21 -2.70
CA ARG A 66 -2.97 4.04 -1.62
C ARG A 66 -1.46 4.29 -1.80
N ARG A 67 -0.68 3.25 -2.12
CA ARG A 67 0.76 3.40 -2.40
C ARG A 67 1.03 4.25 -3.64
N HIS A 68 0.26 4.03 -4.70
CA HIS A 68 0.37 4.80 -5.93
C HIS A 68 0.14 6.29 -5.68
N GLU A 69 -0.89 6.62 -4.91
CA GLU A 69 -1.17 8.01 -4.50
C GLU A 69 -0.04 8.60 -3.64
N ALA A 70 0.43 7.86 -2.62
CA ALA A 70 1.52 8.31 -1.77
C ALA A 70 2.83 8.55 -2.54
N TYR A 71 3.20 7.65 -3.46
CA TYR A 71 4.41 7.78 -4.27
C TYR A 71 4.30 8.95 -5.23
N ARG A 72 3.14 9.14 -5.86
CA ARG A 72 2.90 10.27 -6.75
C ARG A 72 3.02 11.60 -6.01
N ALA A 73 2.31 11.73 -4.87
CA ALA A 73 2.36 12.92 -4.05
C ALA A 73 3.78 13.25 -3.59
N LEU A 74 4.55 12.22 -3.18
CA LEU A 74 5.95 12.40 -2.81
C LEU A 74 6.80 12.85 -4.00
N ILE A 75 6.65 12.26 -5.19
CA ILE A 75 7.40 12.66 -6.39
C ILE A 75 7.13 14.12 -6.75
N ASP A 76 5.86 14.54 -6.74
CA ASP A 76 5.48 15.92 -7.05
C ASP A 76 6.13 16.89 -6.04
N SER A 77 6.04 16.56 -4.74
CA SER A 77 6.68 17.34 -3.67
C SER A 77 8.21 17.36 -3.75
N MET A 78 8.86 16.28 -4.24
CA MET A 78 10.32 16.25 -4.47
C MET A 78 10.75 17.33 -5.47
N TYR A 79 9.98 17.51 -6.55
CA TYR A 79 10.27 18.55 -7.55
C TYR A 79 10.08 19.95 -6.98
N ASP A 80 8.97 20.21 -6.31
CA ASP A 80 8.66 21.52 -5.73
C ASP A 80 9.67 21.90 -4.63
N THR A 81 10.04 20.94 -3.79
CA THR A 81 11.05 21.16 -2.75
C THR A 81 12.42 21.44 -3.34
N ARG A 82 12.83 20.68 -4.37
CA ARG A 82 14.12 20.94 -5.05
C ARG A 82 14.14 22.31 -5.70
N ARG A 83 13.04 22.73 -6.31
CA ARG A 83 12.89 24.08 -6.86
C ARG A 83 13.04 25.14 -5.77
N ALA A 84 12.32 25.01 -4.66
CA ALA A 84 12.41 25.94 -3.54
C ALA A 84 13.83 26.02 -2.93
N LEU A 85 14.52 24.88 -2.83
CA LEU A 85 15.92 24.85 -2.39
C LEU A 85 16.87 25.54 -3.37
N ASN A 86 16.68 25.34 -4.68
CA ASN A 86 17.46 26.04 -5.70
C ASN A 86 17.21 27.56 -5.68
N GLU A 87 15.96 27.99 -5.51
CA GLU A 87 15.59 29.41 -5.37
C GLU A 87 16.19 30.03 -4.10
N HIS A 88 16.15 29.30 -2.97
CA HIS A 88 16.82 29.72 -1.73
C HIS A 88 18.33 29.81 -1.91
N TRP A 89 18.96 28.83 -2.55
CA TRP A 89 20.39 28.91 -2.82
C TRP A 89 20.76 30.07 -3.75
N ALA A 90 19.97 30.29 -4.80
CA ALA A 90 20.20 31.41 -5.72
C ALA A 90 20.09 32.76 -5.02
N SER A 91 19.12 32.92 -4.10
CA SER A 91 18.99 34.15 -3.31
C SER A 91 20.14 34.34 -2.32
N VAL A 92 20.69 33.26 -1.74
CA VAL A 92 21.83 33.33 -0.83
C VAL A 92 23.17 33.55 -1.56
N ALA A 93 23.36 32.93 -2.73
CA ALA A 93 24.59 33.03 -3.50
C ALA A 93 24.65 34.27 -4.42
N GLY A 94 23.50 34.81 -4.84
CA GLY A 94 23.41 35.96 -5.72
C GLY A 94 23.57 37.30 -4.98
N ALA A 95 24.42 38.17 -5.53
CA ALA A 95 24.62 39.53 -4.99
C ALA A 95 23.43 40.46 -5.21
N ASP A 96 22.52 40.11 -6.12
CA ASP A 96 21.43 40.99 -6.59
C ASP A 96 20.17 40.95 -5.70
N PHE A 97 20.08 40.00 -4.76
CA PHE A 97 18.92 39.84 -3.89
C PHE A 97 19.15 40.50 -2.53
N ASP A 98 18.12 41.15 -1.98
CA ASP A 98 18.16 41.67 -0.62
C ASP A 98 17.92 40.57 0.43
N ALA A 99 18.19 40.89 1.70
CA ALA A 99 18.01 39.96 2.81
C ALA A 99 16.55 39.49 2.98
N GLN A 100 15.59 40.35 2.66
CA GLN A 100 14.16 40.04 2.78
C GLN A 100 13.72 38.99 1.75
N HIS A 101 14.22 39.08 0.52
CA HIS A 101 13.99 38.10 -0.53
C HIS A 101 14.59 36.74 -0.15
N ALA A 102 15.85 36.73 0.31
CA ALA A 102 16.51 35.51 0.77
C ALA A 102 15.74 34.83 1.92
N MET A 103 15.24 35.61 2.89
CA MET A 103 14.41 35.10 3.99
C MET A 103 13.08 34.51 3.47
N THR A 104 12.46 35.16 2.49
CA THR A 104 11.22 34.65 1.87
C THR A 104 11.45 33.30 1.20
N CYS A 105 12.55 33.16 0.45
CA CYS A 105 12.94 31.89 -0.16
C CYS A 105 13.25 30.81 0.90
N GLN A 106 13.91 31.18 2.00
CA GLN A 106 14.17 30.26 3.11
C GLN A 106 12.86 29.73 3.71
N ILE A 107 11.90 30.61 4.01
CA ILE A 107 10.59 30.23 4.55
C ILE A 107 9.86 29.29 3.59
N ALA A 108 9.87 29.60 2.28
CA ALA A 108 9.27 28.76 1.26
C ALA A 108 9.91 27.36 1.22
N ALA A 109 11.25 27.29 1.25
CA ALA A 109 11.97 26.03 1.31
C ALA A 109 11.66 25.23 2.58
N SER A 110 11.63 25.87 3.75
CA SER A 110 11.27 25.23 5.03
C SER A 110 9.85 24.67 5.03
N LYS A 111 8.90 25.38 4.40
CA LYS A 111 7.52 24.89 4.24
C LYS A 111 7.49 23.62 3.38
N GLN A 112 8.16 23.66 2.23
CA GLN A 112 8.27 22.49 1.35
C GLN A 112 8.94 21.29 2.04
N LEU A 113 9.99 21.54 2.84
CA LEU A 113 10.61 20.53 3.68
C LEU A 113 9.65 19.88 4.69
N SER A 114 8.74 20.65 5.27
CA SER A 114 7.75 20.11 6.20
C SER A 114 6.72 19.22 5.47
N GLU A 115 6.27 19.65 4.29
CA GLU A 115 5.34 18.90 3.45
C GLU A 115 5.96 17.57 3.00
N ILE A 116 7.19 17.60 2.48
CA ILE A 116 7.86 16.39 2.02
C ILE A 116 8.22 15.43 3.15
N GLN A 117 8.46 15.93 4.39
CA GLN A 117 8.66 15.07 5.55
C GLN A 117 7.39 14.26 5.88
N ALA A 118 6.22 14.91 5.83
CA ALA A 118 4.95 14.25 6.09
C ALA A 118 4.68 13.15 5.03
N LEU A 119 4.92 13.47 3.75
CA LEU A 119 4.77 12.51 2.66
C LEU A 119 5.79 11.37 2.74
N SER A 120 7.04 11.67 3.12
CA SER A 120 8.09 10.68 3.33
C SER A 120 7.70 9.67 4.41
N ARG A 121 7.13 10.14 5.53
CA ARG A 121 6.62 9.25 6.59
C ARG A 121 5.49 8.35 6.12
N ALA A 122 4.56 8.87 5.31
CA ALA A 122 3.48 8.06 4.76
C ALA A 122 4.03 6.91 3.89
N VAL A 123 5.03 7.22 3.04
CA VAL A 123 5.71 6.22 2.20
C VAL A 123 6.51 5.21 3.04
N GLN A 124 7.17 5.65 4.12
CA GLN A 124 7.90 4.76 5.03
C GLN A 124 6.99 3.79 5.78
N LEU A 125 5.77 4.22 6.14
CA LEU A 125 4.80 3.38 6.86
C LEU A 125 4.10 2.38 5.93
N ASP A 126 3.72 2.82 4.73
CA ASP A 126 2.86 2.03 3.83
C ASP A 126 3.66 1.28 2.75
N GLY A 127 4.90 1.70 2.47
CA GLY A 127 5.74 1.17 1.41
C GLY A 127 6.53 -0.10 1.77
N PRO A 128 7.01 -0.86 0.78
CA PRO A 128 7.97 -1.93 1.02
C PRO A 128 9.31 -1.36 1.49
N ALA A 129 10.07 -2.17 2.23
CA ALA A 129 11.30 -1.76 2.92
C ALA A 129 12.30 -1.04 1.99
N ASN A 130 12.52 -1.55 0.78
CA ASN A 130 13.43 -0.93 -0.18
C ASN A 130 13.01 0.49 -0.60
N VAL A 131 11.71 0.76 -0.71
CA VAL A 131 11.20 2.11 -1.02
C VAL A 131 11.30 3.02 0.20
N ALA A 132 11.01 2.50 1.39
CA ALA A 132 11.15 3.21 2.65
C ALA A 132 12.59 3.66 2.92
N ASP A 133 13.57 2.77 2.71
CA ASP A 133 15.00 3.05 2.89
C ASP A 133 15.49 4.16 1.95
N ILE A 134 15.07 4.11 0.67
CA ILE A 134 15.43 5.15 -0.31
C ILE A 134 14.78 6.49 0.06
N THR A 135 13.55 6.45 0.59
CA THR A 135 12.84 7.65 1.04
C THR A 135 13.55 8.30 2.24
N ASP A 136 14.04 7.49 3.19
CA ASP A 136 14.82 7.98 4.32
C ASP A 136 16.17 8.58 3.88
N ALA A 137 16.85 7.91 2.95
CA ALA A 137 18.08 8.42 2.35
C ALA A 137 17.83 9.76 1.63
N TYR A 138 16.71 9.88 0.91
CA TYR A 138 16.31 11.12 0.24
C TYR A 138 16.09 12.24 1.26
N TRP A 139 15.28 11.99 2.29
CA TRP A 139 15.01 12.96 3.36
C TRP A 139 16.31 13.44 4.04
N THR A 140 17.21 12.51 4.34
CA THR A 140 18.51 12.83 4.95
C THR A 140 19.35 13.76 4.07
N GLN A 141 19.43 13.50 2.76
CA GLN A 141 20.17 14.37 1.83
C GLN A 141 19.52 15.74 1.69
N LEU A 142 18.18 15.79 1.66
CA LEU A 142 17.41 17.01 1.58
C LEU A 142 17.65 17.90 2.79
N TRP A 143 17.56 17.31 3.99
CA TRP A 143 17.80 18.00 5.25
C TRP A 143 19.23 18.57 5.31
N LYS A 144 20.21 17.77 4.89
CA LYS A 144 21.61 18.21 4.78
C LYS A 144 21.76 19.40 3.84
N ALA A 145 21.12 19.37 2.66
CA ALA A 145 21.16 20.49 1.71
C ALA A 145 20.56 21.76 2.32
N HIS A 146 19.41 21.64 2.98
CA HIS A 146 18.75 22.76 3.63
C HIS A 146 19.61 23.38 4.73
N LEU A 147 20.19 22.56 5.63
CA LEU A 147 21.07 23.06 6.69
C LEU A 147 22.29 23.80 6.15
N LEU A 148 22.89 23.32 5.06
CA LEU A 148 24.01 24.03 4.42
C LEU A 148 23.60 25.40 3.89
N MET A 149 22.42 25.50 3.28
CA MET A 149 21.90 26.76 2.74
C MET A 149 21.52 27.73 3.85
N VAL A 150 20.92 27.24 4.94
CA VAL A 150 20.59 28.04 6.13
C VAL A 150 21.86 28.58 6.79
N ASP A 151 22.90 27.77 6.94
CA ASP A 151 24.19 28.23 7.47
C ASP A 151 24.81 29.35 6.60
N CYS A 152 24.73 29.21 5.28
CA CYS A 152 25.18 30.26 4.35
C CYS A 152 24.32 31.54 4.48
N HIS A 153 23.00 31.39 4.62
CA HIS A 153 22.08 32.50 4.83
C HIS A 153 22.36 33.24 6.14
N GLU A 154 22.60 32.51 7.24
CA GLU A 154 22.95 33.09 8.53
C GLU A 154 24.28 33.85 8.49
N ARG A 155 25.28 33.33 7.78
CA ARG A 155 26.55 34.04 7.59
C ARG A 155 26.37 35.35 6.83
N ARG A 156 25.54 35.34 5.79
CA ARG A 156 25.21 36.54 5.01
C ARG A 156 24.39 37.56 5.79
N THR A 157 23.47 37.15 6.64
CA THR A 157 22.69 38.09 7.47
C THR A 157 23.51 38.71 8.59
N ARG A 158 24.59 38.05 9.06
CA ARG A 158 25.54 38.63 10.02
C ARG A 158 26.55 39.59 9.36
N ASP A 159 26.91 39.32 8.11
CA ASP A 159 27.80 40.15 7.31
C ASP A 159 27.22 40.26 5.89
N ASP A 160 26.59 41.41 5.59
CA ASP A 160 25.92 41.67 4.30
C ASP A 160 26.85 41.49 3.08
N ARG A 161 28.18 41.48 3.28
CA ARG A 161 29.18 41.24 2.23
C ARG A 161 29.66 39.79 2.15
N ALA A 162 29.29 38.95 3.13
CA ALA A 162 29.65 37.54 3.13
C ALA A 162 28.84 36.80 2.05
N THR A 163 29.54 36.46 0.97
CA THR A 163 29.03 35.53 -0.04
C THR A 163 29.52 34.12 0.26
N PRO A 164 28.78 33.08 -0.14
CA PRO A 164 29.24 31.71 0.03
C PRO A 164 30.58 31.48 -0.67
N GLY A 165 31.58 31.00 0.08
CA GLY A 165 32.90 30.71 -0.46
C GLY A 165 32.87 29.55 -1.47
N GLU A 166 33.97 29.36 -2.21
CA GLU A 166 34.07 28.31 -3.23
C GLU A 166 33.76 26.91 -2.67
N GLU A 167 34.21 26.62 -1.44
CA GLU A 167 33.95 25.35 -0.77
C GLU A 167 32.47 25.16 -0.43
N ASP A 168 31.77 26.21 0.02
CA ASP A 168 30.32 26.16 0.27
C ASP A 168 29.56 25.87 -1.03
N GLN A 169 29.91 26.59 -2.11
CA GLN A 169 29.31 26.37 -3.43
C GLN A 169 29.56 24.95 -3.95
N LYS A 170 30.74 24.38 -3.69
CA LYS A 170 31.08 23.00 -4.06
C LYS A 170 30.27 22.00 -3.25
N ARG A 171 30.15 22.20 -1.93
CA ARG A 171 29.35 21.34 -1.02
C ARG A 171 27.87 21.35 -1.36
N VAL A 172 27.29 22.53 -1.64
CA VAL A 172 25.89 22.66 -2.04
C VAL A 172 25.65 21.98 -3.39
N ARG A 173 26.47 22.26 -4.41
CA ARG A 173 26.37 21.58 -5.72
C ARG A 173 26.49 20.07 -5.60
N GLN A 174 27.41 19.59 -4.77
CA GLN A 174 27.57 18.16 -4.56
C GLN A 174 26.33 17.54 -3.90
N THR A 175 25.81 18.17 -2.84
CA THR A 175 24.62 17.68 -2.13
C THR A 175 23.38 17.68 -3.04
N LEU A 176 23.19 18.72 -3.87
CA LEU A 176 22.10 18.76 -4.86
C LEU A 176 22.21 17.67 -5.93
N ARG A 177 23.42 17.36 -6.40
CA ARG A 177 23.64 16.22 -7.32
C ARG A 177 23.34 14.88 -6.66
N ASP A 178 23.72 14.71 -5.40
CA ASP A 178 23.44 13.47 -4.68
C ASP A 178 21.95 13.33 -4.39
N LEU A 179 21.25 14.43 -4.08
CA LEU A 179 19.79 14.47 -3.97
C LEU A 179 19.11 14.02 -5.27
N GLU A 180 19.55 14.52 -6.42
CA GLU A 180 19.01 14.13 -7.73
C GLU A 180 19.22 12.64 -8.05
N LYS A 181 20.38 12.08 -7.69
CA LYS A 181 20.63 10.64 -7.83
C LYS A 181 19.66 9.82 -6.98
N VAL A 182 19.44 10.21 -5.72
CA VAL A 182 18.53 9.50 -4.82
C VAL A 182 17.08 9.65 -5.30
N GLN A 183 16.67 10.84 -5.75
CA GLN A 183 15.36 11.06 -6.37
C GLN A 183 15.15 10.13 -7.57
N GLY A 184 16.12 10.06 -8.49
CA GLY A 184 16.05 9.16 -9.64
C GLY A 184 16.00 7.67 -9.24
N HIS A 185 16.69 7.29 -8.17
CA HIS A 185 16.62 5.93 -7.62
C HIS A 185 15.25 5.63 -7.02
N PHE A 186 14.66 6.58 -6.29
CA PHE A 186 13.32 6.48 -5.74
C PHE A 186 12.29 6.29 -6.87
N THR A 187 12.28 7.16 -7.88
CA THR A 187 11.31 7.10 -8.98
C THR A 187 11.37 5.78 -9.73
N ARG A 188 12.57 5.23 -9.97
CA ARG A 188 12.72 3.90 -10.60
C ARG A 188 12.16 2.80 -9.70
N THR A 189 12.58 2.76 -8.44
CA THR A 189 12.15 1.71 -7.50
C THR A 189 10.64 1.74 -7.26
N ALA A 190 10.06 2.93 -7.10
CA ALA A 190 8.62 3.11 -6.93
C ALA A 190 7.85 2.61 -8.16
N ARG A 191 8.35 2.90 -9.39
CA ARG A 191 7.77 2.39 -10.63
C ARG A 191 7.85 0.87 -10.70
N ASP A 192 9.02 0.30 -10.40
CA ASP A 192 9.24 -1.15 -10.46
C ASP A 192 8.29 -1.88 -9.50
N VAL A 193 8.15 -1.39 -8.26
CA VAL A 193 7.20 -1.92 -7.27
C VAL A 193 5.76 -1.83 -7.79
N LEU A 194 5.34 -0.70 -8.35
CA LEU A 194 3.99 -0.56 -8.88
C LEU A 194 3.73 -1.46 -10.11
N SER A 195 4.74 -1.67 -10.95
CA SER A 195 4.66 -2.55 -12.13
C SER A 195 4.63 -4.03 -11.76
N ALA A 196 5.37 -4.44 -10.74
CA ALA A 196 5.37 -5.82 -10.24
C ALA A 196 3.99 -6.24 -9.70
N TRP A 197 3.15 -5.28 -9.32
CA TRP A 197 1.79 -5.50 -8.84
C TRP A 197 0.75 -5.62 -9.97
N GLN A 198 1.15 -5.49 -11.24
CA GLN A 198 0.26 -5.64 -12.40
C GLN A 198 0.10 -7.10 -12.89
N LEU A 199 0.76 -8.10 -12.27
CA LEU A 199 0.63 -9.53 -12.61
C LEU A 199 0.39 -10.38 -11.36
N PRO A 200 -0.49 -11.41 -11.41
CA PRO A 200 -0.78 -12.24 -12.57
C PRO A 200 -2.16 -11.99 -13.18
N SER A 201 -2.23 -11.91 -14.52
CA SER A 201 -3.45 -12.31 -15.21
C SER A 201 -3.72 -13.75 -14.78
N ILE A 202 -4.90 -13.99 -14.22
CA ILE A 202 -5.41 -15.34 -13.97
C ILE A 202 -5.45 -16.01 -15.34
N GLY A 203 -4.38 -16.73 -15.69
CA GLY A 203 -4.44 -17.77 -16.69
C GLY A 203 -5.48 -18.75 -16.17
N SER A 204 -6.55 -18.90 -16.93
CA SER A 204 -7.49 -20.00 -16.82
C SER A 204 -6.69 -21.31 -16.84
N THR A 205 -6.38 -21.86 -15.68
CA THR A 205 -6.18 -23.30 -15.55
C THR A 205 -7.57 -23.91 -15.46
N ASP A 206 -8.23 -23.97 -16.62
CA ASP A 206 -9.21 -25.02 -16.92
C ASP A 206 -8.39 -26.20 -17.48
N GLU A 207 -8.03 -27.12 -16.60
CA GLU A 207 -7.79 -28.55 -16.93
C GLU A 207 -8.33 -29.41 -15.78
#